data_AF-A0AAX0S0R2-F1
#
_entry.id   AF-A0AAX0S0R2-F1
#
_cell.length_a   1.000
_cell.length_b   1.000
_cell.length_c   1.000
_cell.angle_alpha   90.00
_cell.angle_beta   90.00
_cell.angle_gamma   90.00
#
_symmetry.space_group_name_H-M   'P 1'
#
loop_
_entity.id
_entity.type
_entity.pdbx_description
1 polymer ?
#
loop_
_entity_poly.entity_id
_entity_poly.type
_entity_poly.pdbx_seq_one_letter_code
_entity_poly.pdbx_strand_id
1 'polypeptide(L)'
;MAGTVLTACNTSEKQASEGAEEKKQEQTVNKEETKKESEIKEVNYAQVFQEAITELEKAKEGKEVDYDKVTDLYKNNLQSLVQDRDAEFEDKLDQHITTALQAGKEGTMDKVVVKQIFDKLMQKVFYTTMKHDFTEVDEKWGNKEDVTKEIEEAKGYYAILQSTVEKRDTAYGTNMVDVIAGGFAEMEKAVEADDQVGFSLGKQVVDKTIMKTFYLATGAVPNGYATKVADAAKKDKEEAKVEQAEGWAFYQSLFGYLNGHAPEEAAFIQQQFDLQTDSAKLDPAEVNKAFVRGFSKIALDEYKESEEFWGEDKSPITALEGALFIDIIGEDIKGLIGEAEYSKLTDNAQQYLEAAKAKDKKAGEPLLKELQATLQSVIEKAK
;
A
#
# COMPACT_ATOMS: atom_id res chain seq x y z
N MET A 1 -24.98 3.57 -44.37
CA MET A 1 -25.46 4.69 -45.19
C MET A 1 -26.46 5.51 -44.37
N ALA A 2 -26.40 6.84 -44.54
CA ALA A 2 -27.35 7.87 -44.12
C ALA A 2 -27.47 8.16 -42.61
N GLY A 3 -26.90 9.30 -42.22
CA GLY A 3 -27.26 10.06 -41.01
C GLY A 3 -27.97 11.37 -41.37
N THR A 4 -28.40 12.11 -40.33
CA THR A 4 -28.78 13.55 -40.25
C THR A 4 -29.25 13.74 -38.79
N VAL A 5 -28.61 14.46 -37.86
CA VAL A 5 -28.25 15.89 -37.73
C VAL A 5 -29.43 16.86 -37.96
N LEU A 6 -29.83 17.64 -36.94
CA LEU A 6 -29.64 19.13 -36.87
C LEU A 6 -30.63 19.90 -35.96
N THR A 7 -30.02 20.72 -35.07
CA THR A 7 -30.31 22.12 -34.64
C THR A 7 -31.69 22.52 -34.09
N ALA A 8 -31.82 23.13 -32.90
CA ALA A 8 -31.35 24.45 -32.43
C ALA A 8 -32.06 25.66 -33.09
N CYS A 9 -32.70 26.50 -32.27
CA CYS A 9 -32.91 27.92 -32.56
C CYS A 9 -32.99 28.72 -31.24
N ASN A 10 -32.29 29.85 -31.27
CA ASN A 10 -32.02 30.83 -30.22
C ASN A 10 -32.83 32.11 -30.52
N THR A 11 -32.74 33.10 -29.61
CA THR A 11 -32.68 34.57 -29.87
C THR A 11 -33.88 35.47 -29.49
N SER A 12 -33.71 36.15 -28.33
CA SER A 12 -33.69 37.62 -28.06
C SER A 12 -34.90 38.58 -28.21
N GLU A 13 -35.05 39.46 -27.18
CA GLU A 13 -34.96 40.96 -27.14
C GLU A 13 -35.90 41.56 -26.05
N LYS A 14 -35.37 42.25 -25.00
CA LYS A 14 -35.23 43.74 -24.80
C LYS A 14 -36.59 44.52 -24.76
N GLN A 15 -36.90 45.51 -23.89
CA GLN A 15 -36.16 46.37 -22.96
C GLN A 15 -37.12 47.16 -22.01
N ALA A 16 -36.57 47.55 -20.85
CA ALA A 16 -36.89 48.52 -19.77
C ALA A 16 -38.05 49.57 -19.79
N SER A 17 -38.49 49.91 -18.55
CA SER A 17 -38.83 51.29 -18.12
C SER A 17 -38.33 51.55 -16.67
N GLU A 18 -37.64 52.67 -16.45
CA GLU A 18 -37.12 53.18 -15.17
C GLU A 18 -38.12 54.10 -14.42
N GLY A 19 -37.95 54.22 -13.09
CA GLY A 19 -38.01 55.52 -12.39
C GLY A 19 -39.10 55.75 -11.33
N ALA A 20 -38.73 55.64 -10.04
CA ALA A 20 -38.98 56.64 -8.97
C ALA A 20 -38.48 56.15 -7.59
N GLU A 21 -37.51 56.89 -7.01
CA GLU A 21 -37.00 56.83 -5.62
C GLU A 21 -38.08 57.30 -4.61
N GLU A 22 -38.04 57.14 -3.28
CA GLU A 22 -36.94 57.20 -2.31
C GLU A 22 -37.52 56.85 -0.90
N LYS A 23 -36.79 56.12 -0.04
CA LYS A 23 -36.49 56.49 1.37
C LYS A 23 -35.79 55.36 2.13
N LYS A 24 -34.59 55.69 2.62
CA LYS A 24 -33.76 54.92 3.57
C LYS A 24 -34.43 54.81 4.96
N GLN A 25 -34.25 53.66 5.59
CA GLN A 25 -34.18 53.52 7.03
C GLN A 25 -33.05 52.53 7.37
N GLU A 26 -32.06 53.00 8.13
CA GLU A 26 -30.96 52.20 8.67
C GLU A 26 -31.46 51.28 9.79
N GLN A 27 -31.05 50.01 9.75
CA GLN A 27 -30.91 49.19 10.94
C GLN A 27 -29.59 48.43 10.88
N THR A 28 -28.73 48.78 11.83
CA THR A 28 -27.47 48.17 12.20
C THR A 28 -27.67 46.70 12.55
N VAL A 29 -26.87 45.82 11.93
CA VAL A 29 -26.66 44.45 12.41
C VAL A 29 -25.18 44.29 12.71
N ASN A 30 -24.87 44.14 13.99
CA ASN A 30 -23.61 43.64 14.52
C ASN A 30 -23.25 42.33 13.82
N LYS A 31 -22.05 42.25 13.26
CA LYS A 31 -21.46 41.00 12.79
C LYS A 31 -20.11 40.83 13.47
N GLU A 32 -20.14 40.20 14.64
CA GLU A 32 -19.01 39.47 15.19
C GLU A 32 -19.10 38.00 14.74
N GLU A 33 -17.92 37.38 14.62
CA GLU A 33 -17.65 35.95 14.38
C GLU A 33 -17.86 35.47 12.92
N THR A 34 -16.94 34.75 12.26
CA THR A 34 -15.71 34.07 12.68
C THR A 34 -14.86 33.87 11.40
N LYS A 35 -13.62 34.34 11.39
CA LYS A 35 -12.56 33.77 10.54
C LYS A 35 -11.40 33.43 11.46
N LYS A 36 -11.43 32.22 12.02
CA LYS A 36 -10.18 31.53 12.31
C LYS A 36 -9.76 30.92 11.00
N GLU A 37 -8.92 31.64 10.25
CA GLU A 37 -7.92 30.96 9.44
C GLU A 37 -7.09 30.14 10.43
N SER A 38 -7.41 28.86 10.54
CA SER A 38 -6.43 27.91 11.04
C SER A 38 -5.36 27.85 9.96
N GLU A 39 -4.23 28.51 10.19
CA GLU A 39 -2.97 28.07 9.60
C GLU A 39 -2.92 26.56 9.83
N ILE A 40 -3.03 25.77 8.74
CA ILE A 40 -2.77 24.34 8.79
C ILE A 40 -1.29 24.27 9.15
N LYS A 41 -0.99 24.02 10.44
CA LYS A 41 0.36 23.67 10.84
C LYS A 41 0.69 22.39 10.09
N GLU A 42 1.72 22.46 9.26
CA GLU A 42 2.31 21.28 8.63
C GLU A 42 2.66 20.28 9.73
N VAL A 43 2.01 19.12 9.70
CA VAL A 43 2.18 18.09 10.72
C VAL A 43 3.45 17.31 10.41
N ASN A 44 4.40 17.27 11.35
CA ASN A 44 5.54 16.38 11.23
C ASN A 44 5.12 14.95 11.64
N TYR A 45 4.60 14.19 10.68
CA TYR A 45 4.08 12.84 10.92
C TYR A 45 5.12 11.90 11.54
N ALA A 46 6.38 11.97 11.11
CA ALA A 46 7.46 11.14 11.63
C ALA A 46 7.71 11.39 13.13
N GLN A 47 7.77 12.67 13.54
CA GLN A 47 7.99 13.03 14.93
C GLN A 47 6.82 12.60 15.81
N VAL A 48 5.58 12.87 15.39
CA VAL A 48 4.37 12.51 16.15
C VAL A 48 4.26 10.99 16.29
N PHE A 49 4.48 10.26 15.20
CA PHE A 49 4.49 8.80 15.21
C PHE A 49 5.56 8.26 16.16
N GLN A 50 6.79 8.78 16.09
CA GLN A 50 7.88 8.36 16.98
C GLN A 50 7.56 8.64 18.45
N GLU A 51 6.92 9.77 18.76
CA GLU A 51 6.49 10.08 20.12
C GLU A 51 5.42 9.09 20.62
N ALA A 52 4.41 8.80 19.79
CA ALA A 52 3.37 7.85 20.12
C ALA A 52 3.93 6.43 20.33
N ILE A 53 4.83 5.97 19.45
CA ILE A 53 5.50 4.68 19.56
C ILE A 53 6.40 4.62 20.80
N THR A 54 7.14 5.69 21.10
CA THR A 54 8.00 5.74 22.30
C THR A 54 7.17 5.59 23.58
N GLU A 55 5.99 6.20 23.64
CA GLU A 55 5.07 6.03 24.76
C GLU A 55 4.51 4.60 24.85
N LEU A 56 4.10 4.02 23.72
CA LEU A 56 3.58 2.66 23.64
C LEU A 56 4.64 1.59 23.93
N GLU A 57 5.92 1.83 23.59
CA GLU A 57 7.02 0.87 23.78
C GLU A 57 7.30 0.58 25.27
N LYS A 58 6.90 1.49 26.17
CA LYS A 58 6.89 1.27 27.63
C LYS A 58 6.16 -0.02 28.02
N ALA A 59 5.17 -0.45 27.23
CA ALA A 59 4.46 -1.72 27.43
C ALA A 59 5.41 -2.93 27.48
N LYS A 60 6.42 -2.98 26.60
CA LYS A 60 7.39 -4.09 26.55
C LYS A 60 8.34 -4.10 27.74
N GLU A 61 8.53 -2.93 28.36
CA GLU A 61 9.37 -2.76 29.55
C GLU A 61 8.60 -2.99 30.86
N GLY A 62 7.32 -3.39 30.79
CA GLY A 62 6.44 -3.51 31.95
C GLY A 62 6.12 -2.18 32.63
N LYS A 63 6.35 -1.06 31.95
CA LYS A 63 6.08 0.29 32.45
C LYS A 63 4.65 0.72 32.13
N GLU A 64 4.18 1.72 32.86
CA GLU A 64 2.88 2.34 32.60
C GLU A 64 2.91 3.09 31.26
N VAL A 65 1.82 2.96 30.50
CA VAL A 65 1.61 3.59 29.19
C VAL A 65 0.55 4.68 29.38
N ASP A 66 0.86 5.89 28.96
CA ASP A 66 -0.09 7.00 28.94
C ASP A 66 -0.94 6.94 27.66
N TYR A 67 -2.04 6.18 27.72
CA TYR A 67 -2.97 6.05 26.61
C TYR A 67 -3.70 7.35 26.26
N ASP A 68 -3.87 8.26 27.21
CA ASP A 68 -4.48 9.57 26.94
C ASP A 68 -3.56 10.40 26.07
N LYS A 69 -2.27 10.45 26.41
CA LYS A 69 -1.25 11.08 25.57
C LYS A 69 -1.22 10.49 24.15
N VAL A 70 -1.20 9.17 24.00
CA VAL A 70 -1.15 8.53 22.67
C VAL A 70 -2.43 8.81 21.88
N THR A 71 -3.59 8.78 22.55
CA THR A 71 -4.88 9.11 21.92
C THR A 71 -4.91 10.56 21.45
N ASP A 72 -4.38 11.49 22.23
CA ASP A 72 -4.29 12.91 21.85
C ASP A 72 -3.31 13.13 20.68
N LEU A 73 -2.16 12.47 20.68
CA LEU A 73 -1.22 12.51 19.56
C LEU A 73 -1.90 12.01 18.27
N TYR A 74 -2.63 10.90 18.37
CA TYR A 74 -3.36 10.33 17.25
C TYR A 74 -4.46 11.27 16.73
N LYS A 75 -5.41 11.65 17.57
CA LYS A 75 -6.58 12.47 17.16
C LYS A 75 -6.20 13.83 16.60
N ASN A 76 -5.21 14.48 17.20
CA ASN A 76 -4.88 15.86 16.83
C ASN A 76 -3.95 15.97 15.62
N ASN A 77 -3.29 14.88 15.21
CA ASN A 77 -2.21 14.96 14.21
C ASN A 77 -2.23 13.83 13.17
N LEU A 78 -2.63 12.61 13.52
CA LEU A 78 -2.53 11.44 12.64
C LEU A 78 -3.89 11.02 12.07
N GLN A 79 -4.97 11.19 12.84
CA GLN A 79 -6.28 10.62 12.52
C GLN A 79 -6.83 11.09 11.17
N SER A 80 -6.68 12.37 10.81
CA SER A 80 -7.13 12.88 9.52
C SER A 80 -6.46 12.14 8.37
N LEU A 81 -5.13 12.00 8.42
CA LEU A 81 -4.39 11.24 7.41
C LEU A 81 -4.90 9.80 7.31
N VAL A 82 -5.14 9.14 8.45
CA VAL A 82 -5.68 7.77 8.46
C VAL A 82 -7.06 7.72 7.80
N GLN A 83 -7.95 8.65 8.13
CA GLN A 83 -9.32 8.69 7.58
C GLN A 83 -9.32 8.99 6.07
N ASP A 84 -8.42 9.85 5.60
CA ASP A 84 -8.27 10.14 4.18
C ASP A 84 -7.79 8.89 3.43
N ARG A 85 -6.85 8.13 4.00
CA ARG A 85 -6.38 6.85 3.41
C ARG A 85 -7.45 5.76 3.50
N ASP A 86 -8.19 5.67 4.60
CA ASP A 86 -9.32 4.75 4.75
C ASP A 86 -10.39 5.01 3.67
N ALA A 87 -10.67 6.28 3.37
CA ALA A 87 -11.64 6.64 2.34
C ALA A 87 -11.15 6.29 0.93
N GLU A 88 -9.88 6.52 0.62
CA GLU A 88 -9.32 6.24 -0.72
C GLU A 88 -9.15 4.74 -1.00
N PHE A 89 -8.75 3.97 0.01
CA PHE A 89 -8.46 2.54 -0.14
C PHE A 89 -9.55 1.62 0.42
N GLU A 90 -10.72 2.17 0.77
CA GLU A 90 -11.87 1.46 1.37
C GLU A 90 -11.50 0.64 2.62
N ASP A 91 -10.60 1.19 3.43
CA ASP A 91 -10.04 0.58 4.63
C ASP A 91 -10.76 1.02 5.93
N LYS A 92 -10.34 0.44 7.07
CA LYS A 92 -10.90 0.72 8.41
C LYS A 92 -9.83 0.91 9.48
N LEU A 93 -8.67 1.44 9.10
CA LEU A 93 -7.53 1.59 9.99
C LEU A 93 -7.83 2.52 11.16
N ASP A 94 -8.55 3.62 10.96
CA ASP A 94 -8.93 4.55 12.03
C ASP A 94 -9.75 3.84 13.10
N GLN A 95 -10.75 3.07 12.66
CA GLN A 95 -11.58 2.28 13.57
C GLN A 95 -10.72 1.30 14.37
N HIS A 96 -9.81 0.57 13.72
CA HIS A 96 -8.96 -0.40 14.39
C HIS A 96 -7.99 0.24 15.38
N ILE A 97 -7.33 1.33 14.99
CA ILE A 97 -6.40 2.09 15.86
C ILE A 97 -7.15 2.65 17.07
N THR A 98 -8.26 3.35 16.85
CA THR A 98 -9.06 3.95 17.92
C THR A 98 -9.58 2.89 18.90
N THR A 99 -10.05 1.76 18.37
CA THR A 99 -10.53 0.64 19.20
C THR A 99 -9.40 0.04 20.04
N ALA A 100 -8.22 -0.17 19.46
CA ALA A 100 -7.08 -0.74 20.19
C ALA A 100 -6.59 0.21 21.30
N LEU A 101 -6.47 1.50 21.03
CA LEU A 101 -6.08 2.50 22.05
C LEU A 101 -7.08 2.54 23.21
N GLN A 102 -8.38 2.54 22.91
CA GLN A 102 -9.43 2.51 23.94
C GLN A 102 -9.38 1.20 24.76
N ALA A 103 -9.23 0.05 24.11
CA ALA A 103 -9.13 -1.24 24.79
C ALA A 103 -7.87 -1.35 25.67
N GLY A 104 -6.75 -0.75 25.22
CA GLY A 104 -5.53 -0.60 26.02
C GLY A 104 -5.73 0.24 27.27
N LYS A 105 -6.42 1.37 27.14
CA LYS A 105 -6.78 2.25 28.26
C LYS A 105 -7.68 1.54 29.28
N GLU A 106 -8.64 0.76 28.81
CA GLU A 106 -9.56 -0.01 29.65
C GLU A 106 -8.93 -1.28 30.25
N GLY A 107 -7.76 -1.70 29.75
CA GLY A 107 -7.11 -2.95 30.14
C GLY A 107 -7.81 -4.20 29.60
N THR A 108 -8.67 -4.06 28.59
CA THR A 108 -9.36 -5.18 27.93
C THR A 108 -8.55 -5.79 26.78
N MET A 109 -7.49 -5.12 26.35
CA MET A 109 -6.49 -5.62 25.40
C MET A 109 -5.09 -5.53 26.02
N ASP A 110 -4.25 -6.54 25.75
CA ASP A 110 -2.86 -6.53 26.18
C ASP A 110 -2.11 -5.31 25.63
N LYS A 111 -1.28 -4.68 26.47
CA LYS A 111 -0.63 -3.42 26.13
C LYS A 111 0.36 -3.54 24.98
N VAL A 112 1.03 -4.69 24.88
CA VAL A 112 1.97 -4.97 23.79
C VAL A 112 1.19 -5.24 22.50
N VAL A 113 0.06 -5.94 22.57
CA VAL A 113 -0.88 -6.09 21.43
C VAL A 113 -1.31 -4.73 20.89
N VAL A 114 -1.75 -3.79 21.74
CA VAL A 114 -2.15 -2.44 21.33
C VAL A 114 -1.00 -1.71 20.62
N LYS A 115 0.22 -1.81 21.17
CA LYS A 115 1.41 -1.22 20.56
C LYS A 115 1.71 -1.79 19.18
N GLN A 116 1.48 -3.09 18.96
CA GLN A 116 1.70 -3.70 17.65
C GLN A 116 0.65 -3.28 16.64
N ILE A 117 -0.63 -3.25 17.03
CA ILE A 117 -1.72 -2.77 16.17
C ILE A 117 -1.46 -1.32 15.75
N PHE A 118 -1.20 -0.42 16.70
CA PHE A 118 -0.95 0.99 16.40
C PHE A 118 0.23 1.17 15.44
N ASP A 119 1.38 0.56 15.76
CA ASP A 119 2.60 0.66 14.96
C ASP A 119 2.37 0.19 13.52
N LYS A 120 1.87 -1.02 13.34
CA LYS A 120 1.84 -1.64 12.00
C LYS A 120 0.73 -1.09 11.13
N LEU A 121 -0.41 -0.73 11.71
CA LEU A 121 -1.45 -0.04 10.94
C LEU A 121 -1.00 1.36 10.53
N MET A 122 -0.25 2.08 11.36
CA MET A 122 0.35 3.36 10.92
C MET A 122 1.41 3.16 9.82
N GLN A 123 2.19 2.07 9.84
CA GLN A 123 3.07 1.73 8.73
C GLN A 123 2.29 1.50 7.42
N LYS A 124 1.12 0.85 7.48
CA LYS A 124 0.21 0.77 6.34
C LYS A 124 -0.24 2.17 5.88
N VAL A 125 -0.64 3.05 6.80
CA VAL A 125 -1.04 4.43 6.47
C VAL A 125 0.05 5.13 5.69
N PHE A 126 1.30 5.15 6.19
CA PHE A 126 2.41 5.79 5.48
C PHE A 126 2.68 5.18 4.11
N TYR A 127 2.59 3.86 3.99
CA TYR A 127 2.69 3.19 2.68
C TYR A 127 1.57 3.64 1.72
N THR A 128 0.32 3.68 2.18
CA THR A 128 -0.80 4.16 1.36
C THR A 128 -0.75 5.65 1.07
N THR A 129 -0.09 6.44 1.91
CA THR A 129 0.19 7.86 1.61
C THR A 129 1.24 7.99 0.51
N MET A 130 2.31 7.19 0.51
CA MET A 130 3.24 7.18 -0.63
C MET A 130 2.54 6.86 -1.96
N LYS A 131 1.57 5.93 -1.93
CA LYS A 131 0.77 5.60 -3.12
C LYS A 131 -0.14 6.73 -3.56
N HIS A 132 -0.67 7.50 -2.62
CA HIS A 132 -1.41 8.72 -2.90
C HIS A 132 -0.50 9.73 -3.61
N ASP A 133 0.68 10.02 -3.05
CA ASP A 133 1.64 10.95 -3.64
C ASP A 133 2.05 10.52 -5.06
N PHE A 134 2.23 9.20 -5.30
CA PHE A 134 2.47 8.69 -6.66
C PHE A 134 1.30 8.91 -7.62
N THR A 135 0.06 8.89 -7.12
CA THR A 135 -1.13 9.21 -7.92
C THR A 135 -1.20 10.71 -8.20
N GLU A 136 -0.90 11.54 -7.21
CA GLU A 136 -0.82 13.00 -7.37
C GLU A 136 0.27 13.40 -8.37
N VAL A 137 1.41 12.68 -8.44
CA VAL A 137 2.42 12.90 -9.50
C VAL A 137 1.82 12.68 -10.89
N ASP A 138 1.06 11.59 -11.08
CA ASP A 138 0.43 11.31 -12.38
C ASP A 138 -0.58 12.40 -12.76
N GLU A 139 -1.36 12.89 -11.80
CA GLU A 139 -2.36 13.95 -12.02
C GLU A 139 -1.73 15.33 -12.27
N LYS A 140 -0.59 15.61 -11.64
CA LYS A 140 0.14 16.87 -11.74
C LYS A 140 1.24 16.83 -12.79
N TRP A 141 1.31 15.76 -13.59
CA TRP A 141 2.32 15.59 -14.63
C TRP A 141 2.36 16.82 -15.56
N GLY A 142 3.56 17.33 -15.80
CA GLY A 142 3.78 18.60 -16.51
C GLY A 142 3.99 19.82 -15.62
N ASN A 143 3.65 19.75 -14.32
CA ASN A 143 4.14 20.71 -13.32
C ASN A 143 5.31 20.13 -12.53
N LYS A 144 6.54 20.43 -12.97
CA LYS A 144 7.76 19.88 -12.36
C LYS A 144 7.92 20.24 -10.88
N GLU A 145 7.46 21.41 -10.44
CA GLU A 145 7.57 21.83 -9.04
C GLU A 145 6.67 20.96 -8.15
N ASP A 146 5.41 20.81 -8.54
CA ASP A 146 4.46 19.97 -7.81
C ASP A 146 4.89 18.51 -7.83
N VAL A 147 5.26 17.96 -8.99
CA VAL A 147 5.72 16.58 -9.12
C VAL A 147 6.95 16.30 -8.24
N THR A 148 7.93 17.22 -8.22
CA THR A 148 9.12 17.05 -7.36
C THR A 148 8.72 17.07 -5.88
N LYS A 149 7.76 17.92 -5.51
CA LYS A 149 7.25 17.99 -4.13
C LYS A 149 6.61 16.68 -3.69
N GLU A 150 5.73 16.10 -4.52
CA GLU A 150 5.09 14.80 -4.23
C GLU A 150 6.12 13.66 -4.07
N ILE A 151 7.16 13.64 -4.91
CA ILE A 151 8.24 12.63 -4.78
C ILE A 151 9.01 12.79 -3.46
N GLU A 152 9.29 14.02 -3.04
CA GLU A 152 9.97 14.29 -1.77
C GLU A 152 9.08 13.97 -0.56
N GLU A 153 7.77 14.21 -0.65
CA GLU A 153 6.80 13.78 0.37
C GLU A 153 6.76 12.26 0.49
N ALA A 154 6.68 11.54 -0.63
CA ALA A 154 6.73 10.08 -0.66
C ALA A 154 8.02 9.52 -0.03
N LYS A 155 9.18 10.16 -0.28
CA LYS A 155 10.45 9.80 0.40
C LYS A 155 10.39 10.06 1.89
N GLY A 156 9.75 11.15 2.32
CA GLY A 156 9.52 11.47 3.73
C GLY A 156 8.75 10.37 4.46
N TYR A 157 7.69 9.85 3.83
CA TYR A 157 6.94 8.70 4.35
C TYR A 157 7.75 7.40 4.31
N TYR A 158 8.52 7.16 3.24
CA TYR A 158 9.41 6.01 3.16
C TYR A 158 10.46 5.99 4.29
N ALA A 159 11.01 7.14 4.68
CA ALA A 159 11.99 7.23 5.76
C ALA A 159 11.44 6.67 7.10
N ILE A 160 10.12 6.74 7.32
CA ILE A 160 9.46 6.12 8.48
C ILE A 160 9.45 4.59 8.37
N LEU A 161 9.27 4.07 7.16
CA LEU A 161 9.21 2.64 6.85
C LEU A 161 10.58 1.97 6.72
N GLN A 162 11.64 2.73 6.43
CA GLN A 162 12.97 2.22 6.10
C GLN A 162 13.50 1.21 7.14
N SER A 163 13.32 1.49 8.43
CA SER A 163 13.77 0.56 9.49
C SER A 163 13.07 -0.80 9.47
N THR A 164 11.84 -0.87 8.95
CA THR A 164 11.13 -2.13 8.72
C THR A 164 11.72 -2.86 7.52
N VAL A 165 12.06 -2.14 6.44
CA VAL A 165 12.74 -2.71 5.26
C VAL A 165 14.11 -3.27 5.63
N GLU A 166 14.94 -2.51 6.35
CA GLU A 166 16.27 -2.92 6.84
C GLU A 166 16.21 -4.21 7.68
N LYS A 167 15.17 -4.33 8.53
CA LYS A 167 14.95 -5.55 9.32
C LYS A 167 14.67 -6.77 8.44
N ARG A 168 14.03 -6.59 7.28
CA ARG A 168 13.78 -7.70 6.34
C ARG A 168 14.99 -7.99 5.47
N ASP A 169 15.70 -6.97 5.02
CA ASP A 169 17.02 -7.14 4.37
C ASP A 169 17.96 -7.95 5.24
N THR A 170 18.07 -7.62 6.52
CA THR A 170 18.89 -8.38 7.47
C THR A 170 18.40 -9.82 7.64
N ALA A 171 17.09 -10.04 7.75
CA ALA A 171 16.52 -11.36 8.03
C ALA A 171 16.58 -12.32 6.82
N TYR A 172 16.49 -11.79 5.60
CA TYR A 172 16.40 -12.58 4.37
C TYR A 172 17.61 -12.44 3.45
N GLY A 173 18.58 -11.57 3.78
CA GLY A 173 19.73 -11.30 2.92
C GLY A 173 19.37 -10.58 1.62
N THR A 174 18.31 -9.78 1.65
CA THR A 174 17.86 -8.96 0.50
C THR A 174 18.53 -7.58 0.52
N ASN A 175 18.32 -6.80 -0.54
CA ASN A 175 18.83 -5.44 -0.73
C ASN A 175 17.70 -4.44 -1.06
N MET A 176 16.54 -4.61 -0.45
CA MET A 176 15.33 -3.83 -0.73
C MET A 176 15.51 -2.33 -0.46
N VAL A 177 16.32 -1.93 0.53
CA VAL A 177 16.65 -0.51 0.74
C VAL A 177 17.31 0.10 -0.50
N ASP A 178 18.29 -0.59 -1.08
CA ASP A 178 18.99 -0.12 -2.28
C ASP A 178 18.06 -0.12 -3.50
N VAL A 179 17.19 -1.14 -3.62
CA VAL A 179 16.20 -1.23 -4.70
C VAL A 179 15.21 -0.06 -4.64
N ILE A 180 14.71 0.28 -3.45
CA ILE A 180 13.79 1.42 -3.27
C ILE A 180 14.51 2.74 -3.57
N ALA A 181 15.74 2.93 -3.08
CA ALA A 181 16.52 4.11 -3.41
C ALA A 181 16.78 4.25 -4.92
N GLY A 182 17.04 3.12 -5.60
CA GLY A 182 17.16 3.04 -7.06
C GLY A 182 15.86 3.46 -7.76
N GLY A 183 14.71 2.95 -7.31
CA GLY A 183 13.40 3.31 -7.87
C GLY A 183 13.07 4.80 -7.72
N PHE A 184 13.38 5.41 -6.56
CA PHE A 184 13.28 6.87 -6.40
C PHE A 184 14.18 7.63 -7.36
N ALA A 185 15.44 7.21 -7.51
CA ALA A 185 16.36 7.84 -8.45
C ALA A 185 15.93 7.70 -9.92
N GLU A 186 15.26 6.59 -10.28
CA GLU A 186 14.64 6.41 -11.60
C GLU A 186 13.46 7.34 -11.81
N MET A 187 12.59 7.50 -10.81
CA MET A 187 11.48 8.47 -10.85
C MET A 187 11.98 9.90 -11.05
N GLU A 188 13.00 10.34 -10.32
CA GLU A 188 13.56 11.69 -10.46
C GLU A 188 14.14 11.93 -11.86
N LYS A 189 14.92 10.97 -12.39
CA LYS A 189 15.46 11.05 -13.75
C LYS A 189 14.35 11.11 -14.80
N ALA A 190 13.27 10.37 -14.59
CA ALA A 190 12.13 10.36 -15.48
C ALA A 190 11.42 11.72 -15.50
N VAL A 191 11.26 12.38 -14.35
CA VAL A 191 10.72 13.76 -14.25
C VAL A 191 11.62 14.78 -14.95
N GLU A 192 12.94 14.65 -14.80
CA GLU A 192 13.89 15.50 -15.52
C GLU A 192 13.74 15.33 -17.04
N ALA A 193 13.60 14.08 -17.50
CA ALA A 193 13.48 13.69 -18.89
C ALA A 193 12.08 13.85 -19.51
N ASP A 194 11.06 14.22 -18.72
CA ASP A 194 9.65 14.22 -19.13
C ASP A 194 9.17 12.84 -19.65
N ASP A 195 9.63 11.77 -18.99
CA ASP A 195 9.33 10.37 -19.31
C ASP A 195 8.32 9.78 -18.31
N GLN A 196 7.03 9.97 -18.57
CA GLN A 196 5.97 9.46 -17.68
C GLN A 196 5.96 7.93 -17.56
N VAL A 197 6.38 7.22 -18.60
CA VAL A 197 6.50 5.75 -18.58
C VAL A 197 7.65 5.34 -17.68
N GLY A 198 8.81 5.99 -17.80
CA GLY A 198 9.95 5.79 -16.90
C GLY A 198 9.59 6.04 -15.43
N PHE A 199 8.83 7.11 -15.15
CA PHE A 199 8.31 7.39 -13.81
C PHE A 199 7.40 6.26 -13.34
N SER A 200 6.45 5.84 -14.19
CA SER A 200 5.52 4.75 -13.90
C SER A 200 6.26 3.45 -13.58
N LEU A 201 7.31 3.10 -14.31
CA LEU A 201 8.12 1.91 -14.03
C LEU A 201 8.86 2.05 -12.67
N GLY A 202 9.47 3.21 -12.40
CA GLY A 202 10.17 3.47 -11.15
C GLY A 202 9.27 3.39 -9.92
N LYS A 203 8.04 3.94 -9.99
CA LYS A 203 7.08 3.83 -8.87
C LYS A 203 6.66 2.39 -8.60
N GLN A 204 6.55 1.55 -9.65
CA GLN A 204 6.22 0.13 -9.45
C GLN A 204 7.30 -0.61 -8.67
N VAL A 205 8.57 -0.32 -8.98
CA VAL A 205 9.71 -0.89 -8.24
C VAL A 205 9.63 -0.52 -6.76
N VAL A 206 9.38 0.76 -6.43
CA VAL A 206 9.25 1.20 -5.03
C VAL A 206 8.04 0.55 -4.34
N ASP A 207 6.86 0.64 -4.96
CA ASP A 207 5.60 0.14 -4.41
C ASP A 207 5.68 -1.36 -4.08
N LYS A 208 6.10 -2.18 -5.06
CA LYS A 208 6.12 -3.63 -4.91
C LYS A 208 7.27 -4.11 -4.01
N THR A 209 8.37 -3.36 -3.91
CA THR A 209 9.43 -3.66 -2.93
C THR A 209 8.98 -3.40 -1.49
N ILE A 210 8.17 -2.36 -1.26
CA ILE A 210 7.54 -2.15 0.05
C ILE A 210 6.50 -3.25 0.33
N MET A 211 5.73 -3.65 -0.68
CA MET A 211 4.82 -4.79 -0.56
C MET A 211 5.56 -6.09 -0.22
N LYS A 212 6.72 -6.35 -0.84
CA LYS A 212 7.63 -7.45 -0.49
C LYS A 212 8.05 -7.40 0.96
N THR A 213 8.35 -6.21 1.50
CA THR A 213 8.68 -6.04 2.92
C THR A 213 7.55 -6.53 3.83
N PHE A 214 6.30 -6.22 3.50
CA PHE A 214 5.14 -6.69 4.27
C PHE A 214 4.88 -8.18 4.10
N TYR A 215 5.11 -8.74 2.92
CA TYR A 215 5.04 -10.19 2.70
C TYR A 215 6.10 -10.92 3.54
N LEU A 216 7.36 -10.47 3.47
CA LEU A 216 8.48 -11.02 4.23
C LEU A 216 8.28 -10.88 5.75
N ALA A 217 7.60 -9.82 6.18
CA ALA A 217 7.17 -9.67 7.57
C ALA A 217 6.11 -10.72 7.95
N THR A 218 5.15 -11.00 7.08
CA THR A 218 3.94 -11.73 7.43
C THR A 218 4.06 -13.23 7.20
N GLY A 219 4.21 -13.64 5.94
CA GLY A 219 3.98 -15.02 5.49
C GLY A 219 5.21 -15.77 5.01
N ALA A 220 6.33 -15.08 4.79
CA ALA A 220 7.56 -15.76 4.37
C ALA A 220 8.16 -16.61 5.49
N VAL A 221 8.68 -17.78 5.13
CA VAL A 221 9.31 -18.73 6.05
C VAL A 221 10.83 -18.61 5.94
N PRO A 222 11.59 -18.67 7.05
CA PRO A 222 11.17 -18.93 8.43
C PRO A 222 10.97 -17.67 9.29
N ASN A 223 11.18 -16.46 8.77
CA ASN A 223 11.28 -15.27 9.63
C ASN A 223 9.97 -14.46 9.77
N GLY A 224 8.93 -14.79 9.00
CA GLY A 224 7.64 -14.10 9.04
C GLY A 224 6.82 -14.40 10.30
N TYR A 225 5.86 -13.54 10.60
CA TYR A 225 4.99 -13.64 11.78
C TYR A 225 4.18 -14.93 11.81
N ALA A 226 3.84 -15.52 10.66
CA ALA A 226 3.23 -16.85 10.64
C ALA A 226 4.11 -17.86 11.42
N THR A 227 5.40 -17.91 11.11
CA THR A 227 6.35 -18.80 11.81
C THR A 227 6.51 -18.43 13.27
N LYS A 228 6.64 -17.13 13.58
CA LYS A 228 6.80 -16.65 14.96
C LYS A 228 5.60 -16.99 15.84
N VAL A 229 4.38 -16.83 15.33
CA VAL A 229 3.15 -17.21 16.04
C VAL A 229 3.17 -18.70 16.37
N ALA A 230 3.44 -19.54 15.37
CA ALA A 230 3.46 -21.00 15.57
C ALA A 230 4.57 -21.43 16.56
N ASP A 231 5.72 -20.76 16.57
CA ASP A 231 6.80 -21.05 17.50
C ASP A 231 6.55 -20.54 18.92
N ALA A 232 5.96 -19.35 19.06
CA ALA A 232 5.54 -18.80 20.34
C ALA A 232 4.40 -19.64 20.94
N ALA A 233 3.43 -20.10 20.15
CA ALA A 233 2.29 -20.89 20.62
C ALA A 233 2.69 -22.22 21.29
N LYS A 234 3.88 -22.75 20.98
CA LYS A 234 4.46 -23.93 21.63
C LYS A 234 5.01 -23.65 23.04
N LYS A 235 5.25 -22.38 23.38
CA LYS A 235 5.99 -21.94 24.57
C LYS A 235 5.15 -21.04 25.47
N ASP A 236 4.53 -20.02 24.90
CA ASP A 236 3.79 -18.98 25.60
C ASP A 236 2.61 -18.50 24.74
N LYS A 237 1.40 -18.70 25.27
CA LYS A 237 0.15 -18.32 24.58
C LYS A 237 -0.03 -16.81 24.50
N GLU A 238 0.44 -16.05 25.47
CA GLU A 238 0.33 -14.59 25.46
C GLU A 238 1.34 -13.98 24.49
N GLU A 239 2.56 -14.49 24.44
CA GLU A 239 3.54 -14.13 23.40
C GLU A 239 3.00 -14.44 21.99
N ALA A 240 2.38 -15.62 21.81
CA ALA A 240 1.79 -16.00 20.52
C ALA A 240 0.69 -15.04 20.05
N LYS A 241 -0.13 -14.51 20.97
CA LYS A 241 -1.14 -13.48 20.62
C LYS A 241 -0.51 -12.16 20.20
N VAL A 242 0.59 -11.76 20.84
CA VAL A 242 1.33 -10.54 20.47
C VAL A 242 1.87 -10.68 19.05
N GLU A 243 2.52 -11.81 18.74
CA GLU A 243 3.03 -12.12 17.40
C GLU A 243 1.88 -12.21 16.38
N GLN A 244 0.72 -12.74 16.78
CA GLN A 244 -0.46 -12.87 15.92
C GLN A 244 -1.05 -11.50 15.59
N ALA A 245 -1.12 -10.60 16.56
CA ALA A 245 -1.55 -9.22 16.35
C ALA A 245 -0.62 -8.45 15.41
N GLU A 246 0.70 -8.63 15.56
CA GLU A 246 1.67 -7.99 14.67
C GLU A 246 1.58 -8.57 13.24
N GLY A 247 1.42 -9.89 13.10
CA GLY A 247 1.18 -10.54 11.81
C GLY A 247 -0.12 -10.10 11.14
N TRP A 248 -1.22 -10.02 11.90
CA TRP A 248 -2.50 -9.50 11.43
C TRP A 248 -2.38 -8.07 10.89
N ALA A 249 -1.71 -7.21 11.64
CA ALA A 249 -1.61 -5.79 11.31
C ALA A 249 -0.70 -5.55 10.10
N PHE A 250 0.41 -6.28 9.96
CA PHE A 250 1.20 -6.25 8.72
C PHE A 250 0.44 -6.81 7.52
N TYR A 251 -0.34 -7.87 7.71
CA TYR A 251 -1.15 -8.45 6.65
C TYR A 251 -2.16 -7.46 6.07
N GLN A 252 -2.65 -6.51 6.86
CA GLN A 252 -3.58 -5.49 6.35
C GLN A 252 -2.99 -4.66 5.19
N SER A 253 -1.66 -4.49 5.11
CA SER A 253 -1.00 -3.82 3.99
C SER A 253 -1.08 -4.60 2.67
N LEU A 254 -1.38 -5.90 2.74
CA LEU A 254 -1.48 -6.81 1.60
C LEU A 254 -2.92 -7.21 1.29
N PHE A 255 -3.81 -7.14 2.29
CA PHE A 255 -5.16 -7.67 2.22
C PHE A 255 -5.95 -7.11 1.04
N GLY A 256 -5.95 -5.79 0.82
CA GLY A 256 -6.73 -5.17 -0.27
C GLY A 256 -6.34 -5.71 -1.64
N TYR A 257 -5.04 -5.79 -1.93
CA TYR A 257 -4.51 -6.36 -3.17
C TYR A 257 -4.85 -7.85 -3.30
N LEU A 258 -4.55 -8.66 -2.29
CA LEU A 258 -4.85 -10.08 -2.34
C LEU A 258 -6.35 -10.34 -2.47
N ASN A 259 -7.21 -9.58 -1.80
CA ASN A 259 -8.64 -9.78 -1.86
C ASN A 259 -9.24 -9.40 -3.22
N GLY A 260 -8.65 -8.42 -3.92
CA GLY A 260 -9.07 -8.02 -5.27
C GLY A 260 -8.84 -9.10 -6.33
N HIS A 261 -7.81 -9.92 -6.17
CA HIS A 261 -7.37 -10.90 -7.19
C HIS A 261 -7.49 -12.37 -6.75
N ALA A 262 -7.37 -12.62 -5.45
CA ALA A 262 -7.29 -13.93 -4.83
C ALA A 262 -8.09 -13.96 -3.50
N PRO A 263 -9.41 -13.71 -3.54
CA PRO A 263 -10.23 -13.54 -2.33
C PRO A 263 -10.24 -14.76 -1.41
N GLU A 264 -10.11 -15.98 -1.96
CA GLU A 264 -10.04 -17.21 -1.16
C GLU A 264 -8.76 -17.27 -0.33
N GLU A 265 -7.60 -17.00 -0.96
CA GLU A 265 -6.32 -16.92 -0.26
C GLU A 265 -6.32 -15.77 0.75
N ALA A 266 -6.88 -14.62 0.38
CA ALA A 266 -6.93 -13.45 1.23
C ALA A 266 -7.75 -13.71 2.51
N ALA A 267 -8.93 -14.31 2.36
CA ALA A 267 -9.79 -14.68 3.48
C ALA A 267 -9.14 -15.76 4.36
N PHE A 268 -8.46 -16.74 3.75
CA PHE A 268 -7.73 -17.77 4.50
C PHE A 268 -6.64 -17.15 5.37
N ILE A 269 -5.76 -16.32 4.80
CA ILE A 269 -4.67 -15.68 5.55
C ILE A 269 -5.25 -14.78 6.67
N GLN A 270 -6.30 -14.02 6.35
CA GLN A 270 -7.02 -13.18 7.32
C GLN A 270 -7.50 -13.99 8.52
N GLN A 271 -8.08 -15.17 8.27
CA GLN A 271 -8.57 -16.06 9.31
C GLN A 271 -7.45 -16.60 10.19
N GLN A 272 -6.28 -16.93 9.63
CA GLN A 272 -5.15 -17.45 10.39
C GLN A 272 -4.63 -16.44 11.42
N PHE A 273 -4.60 -15.16 11.06
CA PHE A 273 -4.13 -14.08 11.93
C PHE A 273 -5.24 -13.42 12.78
N ASP A 274 -6.52 -13.78 12.60
CA ASP A 274 -7.60 -13.25 13.43
C ASP A 274 -7.32 -13.52 14.92
N LEU A 275 -7.42 -12.49 15.77
CA LEU A 275 -7.12 -12.59 17.21
C LEU A 275 -8.06 -13.52 17.99
N GLN A 276 -9.19 -13.89 17.40
CA GLN A 276 -10.11 -14.91 17.93
C GLN A 276 -9.71 -16.33 17.49
N THR A 277 -8.90 -16.47 16.44
CA THR A 277 -8.35 -17.76 16.02
C THR A 277 -7.29 -18.21 17.02
N ASP A 278 -7.39 -19.45 17.46
CA ASP A 278 -6.41 -20.08 18.34
C ASP A 278 -5.03 -20.12 17.65
N SER A 279 -4.07 -19.36 18.18
CA SER A 279 -2.72 -19.22 17.61
C SER A 279 -1.97 -20.55 17.47
N ALA A 280 -2.33 -21.57 18.26
CA ALA A 280 -1.78 -22.92 18.14
C ALA A 280 -2.22 -23.67 16.87
N LYS A 281 -3.23 -23.16 16.16
CA LYS A 281 -3.74 -23.74 14.90
C LYS A 281 -3.17 -23.08 13.66
N LEU A 282 -2.44 -21.97 13.81
CA LEU A 282 -1.82 -21.30 12.69
C LEU A 282 -0.75 -22.21 12.09
N ASP A 283 -0.87 -22.51 10.79
CA ASP A 283 0.12 -23.27 10.03
C ASP A 283 0.94 -22.31 9.13
N PRO A 284 2.23 -22.08 9.44
CA PRO A 284 3.06 -21.18 8.66
C PRO A 284 3.24 -21.61 7.20
N ALA A 285 3.29 -22.92 6.94
CA ALA A 285 3.48 -23.43 5.59
C ALA A 285 2.24 -23.21 4.73
N GLU A 286 1.05 -23.40 5.31
CA GLU A 286 -0.20 -23.15 4.59
C GLU A 286 -0.47 -21.66 4.38
N VAL A 287 -0.10 -20.80 5.35
CA VAL A 287 -0.11 -19.34 5.16
C VAL A 287 0.82 -18.93 4.02
N ASN A 288 2.07 -19.42 4.03
CA ASN A 288 3.05 -19.14 2.98
C ASN A 288 2.54 -19.58 1.59
N LYS A 289 2.04 -20.82 1.48
CA LYS A 289 1.42 -21.32 0.24
C LYS A 289 0.25 -20.47 -0.22
N ALA A 290 -0.59 -19.97 0.69
CA ALA A 290 -1.67 -19.06 0.33
C ALA A 290 -1.16 -17.74 -0.25
N PHE A 291 -0.08 -17.16 0.29
CA PHE A 291 0.58 -16.02 -0.33
C PHE A 291 1.16 -16.36 -1.71
N VAL A 292 1.84 -17.50 -1.85
CA VAL A 292 2.40 -17.95 -3.13
C VAL A 292 1.31 -18.06 -4.20
N ARG A 293 0.18 -18.72 -3.87
CA ARG A 293 -0.97 -18.80 -4.78
C ARG A 293 -1.54 -17.43 -5.09
N GLY A 294 -1.74 -16.58 -4.08
CA GLY A 294 -2.32 -15.25 -4.24
C GLY A 294 -1.50 -14.34 -5.14
N PHE A 295 -0.20 -14.17 -4.85
CA PHE A 295 0.69 -13.35 -5.67
C PHE A 295 0.96 -13.94 -7.06
N SER A 296 0.94 -15.27 -7.22
CA SER A 296 1.00 -15.88 -8.56
C SER A 296 -0.25 -15.58 -9.39
N LYS A 297 -1.45 -15.55 -8.78
CA LYS A 297 -2.70 -15.14 -9.46
C LYS A 297 -2.65 -13.66 -9.85
N ILE A 298 -2.17 -12.79 -8.96
CA ILE A 298 -1.97 -11.37 -9.28
C ILE A 298 -1.00 -11.23 -10.46
N ALA A 299 0.15 -11.90 -10.43
CA ALA A 299 1.10 -11.86 -11.54
C ALA A 299 0.48 -12.31 -12.88
N LEU A 300 -0.38 -13.34 -12.87
CA LEU A 300 -1.13 -13.77 -14.06
C LEU A 300 -2.09 -12.70 -14.56
N ASP A 301 -2.81 -12.02 -13.68
CA ASP A 301 -3.73 -10.93 -14.03
C ASP A 301 -2.97 -9.75 -14.64
N GLU A 302 -1.81 -9.37 -14.07
CA GLU A 302 -0.96 -8.31 -14.59
C GLU A 302 -0.42 -8.64 -16.00
N TYR A 303 0.01 -9.88 -16.23
CA TYR A 303 0.45 -10.31 -17.55
C TYR A 303 -0.71 -10.35 -18.56
N LYS A 304 -1.91 -10.70 -18.12
CA LYS A 304 -3.11 -10.62 -18.95
C LYS A 304 -3.42 -9.16 -19.32
N GLU A 305 -3.36 -8.25 -18.36
CA GLU A 305 -3.56 -6.82 -18.61
C GLU A 305 -2.49 -6.27 -19.56
N SER A 306 -1.24 -6.70 -19.40
CA SER A 306 -0.15 -6.35 -20.32
C SER A 306 -0.43 -6.76 -21.77
N GLU A 307 -1.04 -7.94 -21.97
CA GLU A 307 -1.47 -8.41 -23.29
C GLU A 307 -2.66 -7.59 -23.84
N GLU A 308 -3.63 -7.25 -22.99
CA GLU A 308 -4.82 -6.46 -23.35
C GLU A 308 -4.44 -5.05 -23.83
N PHE A 309 -3.45 -4.42 -23.20
CA PHE A 309 -2.95 -3.09 -23.54
C PHE A 309 -1.76 -3.11 -24.51
N TRP A 310 -1.51 -4.22 -25.21
CA TRP A 310 -0.29 -4.37 -26.00
C TRP A 310 -0.07 -3.23 -27.02
N GLY A 311 1.11 -2.62 -26.94
CA GLY A 311 1.50 -1.48 -27.80
C GLY A 311 1.14 -0.11 -27.22
N GLU A 312 0.44 -0.06 -26.09
CA GLU A 312 0.20 1.13 -25.28
C GLU A 312 1.20 1.19 -24.11
N ASP A 313 1.36 2.38 -23.52
CA ASP A 313 2.32 2.63 -22.44
C ASP A 313 2.00 1.83 -21.17
N LYS A 314 0.74 1.41 -21.01
CA LYS A 314 0.29 0.55 -19.92
C LYS A 314 0.83 -0.89 -20.02
N SER A 315 1.08 -1.41 -21.23
CA SER A 315 1.56 -2.79 -21.42
C SER A 315 2.91 -3.08 -20.74
N PRO A 316 3.97 -2.27 -20.90
CA PRO A 316 5.22 -2.49 -20.17
C PRO A 316 5.09 -2.24 -18.65
N ILE A 317 4.15 -1.39 -18.20
CA ILE A 317 3.92 -1.15 -16.76
C ILE A 317 3.39 -2.43 -16.10
N THR A 318 2.33 -3.03 -16.64
CA THR A 318 1.74 -4.25 -16.07
C THR A 318 2.61 -5.49 -16.35
N ALA A 319 3.42 -5.49 -17.42
CA ALA A 319 4.46 -6.51 -17.61
C ALA A 319 5.50 -6.48 -16.47
N LEU A 320 5.91 -5.29 -16.03
CA LEU A 320 6.81 -5.11 -14.89
C LEU A 320 6.11 -5.50 -13.59
N GLU A 321 4.85 -5.11 -13.37
CA GLU A 321 4.09 -5.51 -12.18
C GLU A 321 4.03 -7.05 -12.06
N GLY A 322 3.72 -7.76 -13.14
CA GLY A 322 3.75 -9.23 -13.14
C GLY A 322 5.10 -9.81 -12.73
N ALA A 323 6.20 -9.21 -13.21
CA ALA A 323 7.57 -9.62 -12.82
C ALA A 323 7.86 -9.31 -11.33
N LEU A 324 7.41 -8.17 -10.83
CA LEU A 324 7.61 -7.77 -9.44
C LEU A 324 6.78 -8.61 -8.47
N PHE A 325 5.57 -9.05 -8.85
CA PHE A 325 4.80 -9.99 -8.05
C PHE A 325 5.44 -11.38 -7.99
N ILE A 326 6.12 -11.82 -9.05
CA ILE A 326 7.01 -13.00 -8.99
C ILE A 326 8.15 -12.77 -7.99
N ASP A 327 8.78 -11.59 -8.02
CA ASP A 327 9.88 -11.25 -7.12
C ASP A 327 9.47 -11.22 -5.64
N ILE A 328 8.27 -10.72 -5.32
CA ILE A 328 7.74 -10.68 -3.94
C ILE A 328 7.85 -12.06 -3.27
N ILE A 329 7.49 -13.13 -3.99
CA ILE A 329 7.49 -14.52 -3.52
C ILE A 329 8.63 -15.37 -4.13
N GLY A 330 9.69 -14.72 -4.62
CA GLY A 330 10.69 -15.35 -5.48
C GLY A 330 11.38 -16.58 -4.86
N GLU A 331 11.82 -16.48 -3.61
CA GLU A 331 12.48 -17.60 -2.92
C GLU A 331 11.53 -18.78 -2.66
N ASP A 332 10.24 -18.52 -2.43
CA ASP A 332 9.23 -19.56 -2.23
C ASP A 332 8.90 -20.26 -3.55
N ILE A 333 8.76 -19.51 -4.65
CA ILE A 333 8.67 -20.07 -5.99
C ILE A 333 9.89 -20.95 -6.26
N LYS A 334 11.10 -20.44 -6.03
CA LYS A 334 12.35 -21.17 -6.21
C LYS A 334 12.38 -22.47 -5.40
N GLY A 335 11.85 -22.48 -4.18
CA GLY A 335 11.69 -23.69 -3.36
C GLY A 335 10.73 -24.72 -3.98
N LEU A 336 9.68 -24.29 -4.69
CA LEU A 336 8.66 -25.16 -5.29
C LEU A 336 9.04 -25.72 -6.66
N ILE A 337 9.69 -24.91 -7.51
CA ILE A 337 10.00 -25.26 -8.90
C ILE A 337 11.49 -25.53 -9.14
N GLY A 338 12.33 -25.18 -8.16
CA GLY A 338 13.78 -25.32 -8.25
C GLY A 338 14.44 -24.14 -8.97
N GLU A 339 15.74 -23.98 -8.72
CA GLU A 339 16.53 -22.84 -9.18
C GLU A 339 16.52 -22.67 -10.70
N ALA A 340 16.66 -23.75 -11.47
CA ALA A 340 16.69 -23.68 -12.93
C ALA A 340 15.35 -23.20 -13.53
N GLU A 341 14.21 -23.70 -13.04
CA GLU A 341 12.90 -23.26 -13.51
C GLU A 341 12.60 -21.83 -13.06
N TYR A 342 13.02 -21.45 -11.85
CA TYR A 342 12.89 -20.09 -11.35
C TYR A 342 13.73 -19.08 -12.14
N SER A 343 15.01 -19.38 -12.41
CA SER A 343 15.85 -18.52 -13.26
C SER A 343 15.26 -18.34 -14.66
N LYS A 344 14.68 -19.41 -15.23
CA LYS A 344 13.98 -19.31 -16.52
C LYS A 344 12.73 -18.42 -16.41
N LEU A 345 11.94 -18.56 -15.35
CA LEU A 345 10.76 -17.73 -15.10
C LEU A 345 11.13 -16.24 -15.05
N THR A 346 12.15 -15.87 -14.27
CA THR A 346 12.60 -14.48 -14.13
C THR A 346 13.21 -13.92 -15.42
N ASP A 347 13.96 -14.75 -16.16
CA ASP A 347 14.52 -14.36 -17.46
C ASP A 347 13.42 -14.12 -18.50
N ASN A 348 12.43 -15.03 -18.57
CA ASN A 348 11.25 -14.84 -19.43
C ASN A 348 10.46 -13.58 -19.06
N ALA A 349 10.31 -13.28 -17.77
CA ALA A 349 9.60 -12.10 -17.29
C ALA A 349 10.30 -10.82 -17.76
N GLN A 350 11.62 -10.76 -17.61
CA GLN A 350 12.44 -9.66 -18.10
C GLN A 350 12.38 -9.51 -19.61
N GLN A 351 12.52 -10.62 -20.36
CA GLN A 351 12.43 -10.58 -21.82
C GLN A 351 11.04 -10.16 -22.32
N TYR A 352 9.99 -10.55 -21.61
CA TYR A 352 8.62 -10.14 -21.94
C TYR A 352 8.43 -8.63 -21.72
N LEU A 353 8.93 -8.09 -20.61
CA LEU A 353 8.95 -6.64 -20.36
C LEU A 353 9.68 -5.89 -21.48
N GLU A 354 10.86 -6.35 -21.89
CA GLU A 354 11.61 -5.71 -22.98
C GLU A 354 10.87 -5.82 -24.32
N ALA A 355 10.20 -6.93 -24.60
CA ALA A 355 9.33 -7.07 -25.78
C ALA A 355 8.13 -6.10 -25.73
N ALA A 356 7.51 -5.91 -24.57
CA ALA A 356 6.42 -4.96 -24.38
C ALA A 356 6.88 -3.51 -24.60
N LYS A 357 8.02 -3.11 -24.03
CA LYS A 357 8.66 -1.79 -24.28
C LYS A 357 8.97 -1.57 -25.76
N ALA A 358 9.50 -2.60 -26.43
CA ALA A 358 9.81 -2.55 -27.86
C ALA A 358 8.58 -2.72 -28.78
N LYS A 359 7.40 -3.00 -28.21
CA LYS A 359 6.17 -3.35 -28.93
C LYS A 359 6.33 -4.57 -29.87
N ASP A 360 7.28 -5.45 -29.58
CA ASP A 360 7.57 -6.65 -30.38
C ASP A 360 6.70 -7.83 -29.97
N LYS A 361 5.46 -7.84 -30.48
CA LYS A 361 4.47 -8.87 -30.16
C LYS A 361 4.95 -10.29 -30.51
N LYS A 362 5.76 -10.43 -31.56
CA LYS A 362 6.24 -11.75 -32.01
C LYS A 362 7.22 -12.36 -31.01
N ALA A 363 8.04 -11.54 -30.37
CA ALA A 363 8.91 -11.96 -29.29
C ALA A 363 8.15 -12.19 -27.97
N GLY A 364 7.17 -11.32 -27.66
CA GLY A 364 6.42 -11.37 -26.40
C GLY A 364 5.44 -12.55 -26.27
N GLU A 365 4.67 -12.86 -27.31
CA GLU A 365 3.65 -13.93 -27.27
C GLU A 365 4.13 -15.31 -26.78
N PRO A 366 5.27 -15.86 -27.25
CA PRO A 366 5.76 -17.14 -26.73
C PRO A 366 6.21 -17.03 -25.27
N LEU A 367 6.82 -15.92 -24.85
CA LEU A 367 7.26 -15.70 -23.48
C LEU A 367 6.06 -15.66 -22.53
N LEU A 368 5.00 -14.93 -22.90
CA LEU A 368 3.76 -14.83 -22.12
C LEU A 368 3.14 -16.20 -21.85
N LYS A 369 3.09 -17.08 -22.86
CA LYS A 369 2.57 -18.44 -22.70
C LYS A 369 3.40 -19.26 -21.72
N GLU A 370 4.73 -19.13 -21.76
CA GLU A 370 5.62 -19.81 -20.83
C GLU A 370 5.48 -19.27 -19.40
N LEU A 371 5.36 -17.94 -19.24
CA LEU A 371 5.09 -17.29 -17.95
C LEU A 371 3.79 -17.82 -17.33
N GLN A 372 2.70 -17.77 -18.09
CA GLN A 372 1.39 -18.24 -17.64
C GLN A 372 1.41 -19.73 -17.25
N ALA A 373 2.03 -20.58 -18.07
CA ALA A 373 2.14 -22.01 -17.78
C ALA A 373 2.96 -22.28 -16.52
N THR A 374 4.07 -21.57 -16.33
CA THR A 374 4.94 -21.74 -15.16
C THR A 374 4.24 -21.27 -13.89
N LEU A 375 3.61 -20.09 -13.92
CA LEU A 375 2.82 -19.55 -12.79
C LEU A 375 1.65 -20.46 -12.42
N GLN A 376 0.94 -21.02 -13.40
CA GLN A 376 -0.10 -22.01 -13.13
C GLN A 376 0.48 -23.26 -12.45
N SER A 377 1.65 -23.72 -12.87
CA SER A 377 2.33 -24.84 -12.22
C SER A 377 2.72 -24.51 -10.77
N VAL A 378 3.20 -23.29 -10.50
CA VAL A 378 3.48 -22.80 -9.13
C VAL A 378 2.21 -22.86 -8.28
N ILE A 379 1.09 -22.35 -8.77
CA ILE A 379 -0.20 -22.38 -8.07
C ILE A 379 -0.61 -23.82 -7.73
N GLU A 380 -0.48 -24.76 -8.67
CA GLU A 380 -0.81 -26.17 -8.45
C GLU A 380 0.11 -26.84 -7.43
N LYS A 381 1.42 -26.55 -7.45
CA LYS A 381 2.40 -27.08 -6.49
C LYS A 381 2.24 -26.48 -5.08
N ALA A 382 1.65 -25.29 -5.00
CA ALA A 382 1.34 -24.61 -3.74
C ALA A 382 -0.03 -24.98 -3.18
N LYS A 383 -0.75 -25.99 -3.71
CA LYS A 383 -1.91 -26.59 -3.04
C LYS A 383 -1.47 -27.57 -1.94
#